data_AF-A0A6J5ZVW1-F1
#
_entry.id   AF-A0A6J5ZVW1-F1
#
_cell.length_a   1.000
_cell.length_b   1.000
_cell.length_c   1.000
_cell.angle_alpha   90.00
_cell.angle_beta   90.00
_cell.angle_gamma   90.00
#
_symmetry.space_group_name_H-M   'P 1'
#
loop_
_entity.id
_entity.type
_entity.pdbx_description
1 polymer ?
#
loop_
_entity_poly.entity_id
_entity_poly.type
_entity_poly.pdbx_seq_one_letter_code
_entity_poly.pdbx_strand_id
1 'polypeptide(L)'
;MFVIFGNYTAPLDEVDSHREAHLAFIGELVASGNVVASGRRAEGDGSALVLSAGSRDEALALFDNDPYVTAGVVEYELAAEFTAGAKAPGLESYS
;
A
#
# COMPACT_ATOMS: atom_id res chain seq x y z
N MET A 1 -3.31 12.65 -3.08
CA MET A 1 -2.83 11.56 -2.20
C MET A 1 -3.95 10.60 -1.90
N PHE A 2 -3.60 9.34 -1.59
CA PHE A 2 -4.57 8.28 -1.34
C PHE A 2 -4.20 7.51 -0.06
N VAL A 3 -5.22 7.04 0.65
CA VAL A 3 -5.08 6.05 1.72
C VAL A 3 -5.73 4.77 1.23
N ILE A 4 -4.96 3.69 1.24
CA ILE A 4 -5.42 2.35 0.84
C ILE A 4 -5.30 1.42 2.03
N PHE A 5 -6.31 0.59 2.22
CA PHE A 5 -6.23 -0.58 3.08
C PHE A 5 -6.05 -1.84 2.25
N GLY A 6 -5.14 -2.71 2.68
CA GLY A 6 -5.08 -4.09 2.22
C GLY A 6 -5.72 -4.96 3.29
N ASN A 7 -6.78 -5.69 2.95
CA ASN A 7 -7.47 -6.59 3.86
C ASN A 7 -7.03 -8.02 3.57
N TYR A 8 -6.50 -8.73 4.57
CA TYR A 8 -6.09 -10.11 4.35
C TYR A 8 -7.31 -11.01 4.20
N THR A 9 -7.25 -11.86 3.18
CA THR A 9 -8.33 -12.81 2.83
C THR A 9 -7.98 -14.25 3.20
N ALA A 10 -6.78 -14.47 3.74
CA ALA A 10 -6.23 -15.77 4.10
C ALA A 10 -5.67 -15.76 5.54
N PRO A 11 -5.46 -16.95 6.14
CA PRO A 11 -4.74 -17.09 7.40
C PRO A 11 -3.37 -16.40 7.39
N LEU A 12 -2.95 -15.91 8.56
CA LEU A 12 -1.75 -15.09 8.68
C LEU A 12 -0.47 -15.83 8.29
N ASP A 13 -0.39 -17.13 8.52
CA ASP A 13 0.73 -17.98 8.10
C ASP A 13 0.86 -18.06 6.57
N GLU A 14 -0.26 -18.10 5.86
CA GLU A 14 -0.28 -18.05 4.40
C GLU A 14 0.18 -16.69 3.88
N VAL A 15 -0.37 -15.60 4.45
CA VAL A 15 0.07 -14.22 4.15
C VAL A 15 1.57 -14.06 4.40
N ASP A 16 2.05 -14.50 5.57
CA ASP A 16 3.45 -14.31 5.96
C ASP A 16 4.42 -15.13 5.09
N SER A 17 3.95 -16.22 4.45
CA SER A 17 4.74 -16.99 3.48
C SER A 17 5.13 -16.18 2.23
N HIS A 18 4.35 -15.15 1.88
CA HIS A 18 4.59 -14.26 0.75
C HIS A 18 5.24 -12.92 1.15
N ARG A 19 5.46 -12.70 2.45
CA ARG A 19 5.80 -11.39 3.01
C ARG A 19 7.13 -10.83 2.52
N GLU A 20 8.15 -11.67 2.33
CA GLU A 20 9.46 -11.22 1.86
C GLU A 20 9.35 -10.60 0.44
N ALA A 21 8.68 -11.30 -0.47
CA ALA A 21 8.45 -10.81 -1.82
C ALA A 21 7.58 -9.54 -1.82
N HIS A 22 6.51 -9.53 -1.02
CA HIS A 22 5.67 -8.35 -0.86
C HIS A 22 6.45 -7.12 -0.38
N LEU A 23 7.33 -7.29 0.62
CA LEU A 23 8.15 -6.18 1.12
C LEU A 23 9.16 -5.66 0.09
N ALA A 24 9.74 -6.54 -0.72
CA ALA A 24 10.62 -6.13 -1.82
C ALA A 24 9.85 -5.26 -2.84
N PHE A 25 8.65 -5.70 -3.22
CA PHE A 25 7.75 -4.96 -4.10
C PHE A 25 7.36 -3.58 -3.52
N ILE A 26 6.96 -3.51 -2.25
CA ILE A 26 6.67 -2.23 -1.59
C ILE A 26 7.92 -1.34 -1.54
N GLY A 27 9.10 -1.91 -1.34
CA GLY A 27 10.36 -1.17 -1.37
C GLY A 27 10.62 -0.47 -2.71
N GLU A 28 10.27 -1.11 -3.83
CA GLU A 28 10.35 -0.50 -5.16
C GLU A 28 9.38 0.68 -5.31
N LEU A 29 8.14 0.53 -4.81
CA LEU A 29 7.14 1.60 -4.82
C LEU A 29 7.51 2.78 -3.91
N VAL A 30 8.23 2.53 -2.82
CA VAL A 30 8.80 3.59 -1.98
C VAL A 30 9.93 4.30 -2.74
N ALA A 31 10.82 3.54 -3.39
CA ALA A 31 11.94 4.11 -4.16
C ALA A 31 11.46 4.96 -5.35
N SER A 32 10.33 4.62 -5.98
CA SER A 32 9.71 5.40 -7.05
C SER A 32 8.88 6.59 -6.56
N GLY A 33 8.68 6.74 -5.25
CA GLY A 33 7.86 7.80 -4.66
C GLY A 33 6.35 7.57 -4.81
N ASN A 34 5.91 6.35 -5.10
CA ASN A 34 4.50 6.00 -5.16
C ASN A 34 3.93 5.67 -3.77
N VAL A 35 4.70 5.01 -2.90
CA VAL A 35 4.35 4.74 -1.50
C VAL A 35 5.10 5.71 -0.59
N VAL A 36 4.36 6.52 0.17
CA VAL A 36 4.91 7.46 1.15
C VAL A 36 5.14 6.77 2.49
N ALA A 37 4.19 5.92 2.90
CA ALA A 37 4.27 5.13 4.11
C ALA A 37 3.40 3.87 3.97
N SER A 38 3.81 2.79 4.61
CA SER A 38 3.06 1.53 4.63
C SER A 38 3.33 0.75 5.91
N GLY A 39 2.35 -0.01 6.38
CA GLY A 39 2.54 -0.91 7.51
C GLY A 39 1.37 -1.87 7.72
N ARG A 40 1.64 -2.96 8.44
CA ARG A 40 0.59 -3.87 8.92
C ARG A 40 -0.28 -3.13 9.96
N ARG A 41 -1.60 -3.29 9.88
CA ARG A 41 -2.54 -2.78 10.89
C ARG A 41 -2.30 -3.48 12.23
N ALA A 42 -2.58 -2.79 13.34
CA ALA A 42 -2.33 -3.32 14.68
C ALA A 42 -3.20 -4.54 15.00
N GLU A 43 -4.38 -4.60 14.40
CA GLU A 43 -5.36 -5.67 14.44
C GLU A 43 -4.84 -6.94 13.75
N GLY A 44 -3.81 -6.82 12.90
CA GLY A 44 -3.17 -7.94 12.21
C GLY A 44 -3.92 -8.45 10.98
N ASP A 45 -5.10 -7.91 10.70
CA ASP A 45 -6.04 -8.30 9.64
C ASP A 45 -5.78 -7.61 8.29
N GLY A 46 -4.72 -6.81 8.18
CA GLY A 46 -4.43 -6.09 6.96
C GLY A 46 -3.21 -5.16 7.03
N SER A 47 -3.15 -4.26 6.06
CA SER A 47 -2.16 -3.19 5.93
C SER A 47 -2.82 -1.84 5.67
N ALA A 48 -2.16 -0.76 6.04
CA ALA A 48 -2.51 0.60 5.64
C ALA A 48 -1.34 1.22 4.87
N LEU A 49 -1.66 1.91 3.78
CA LEU A 49 -0.69 2.57 2.90
C LEU A 49 -1.13 3.98 2.56
N VAL A 50 -0.17 4.89 2.50
CA VAL A 50 -0.34 6.27 2.04
C VAL A 50 0.42 6.42 0.72
N LEU A 51 -0.28 6.85 -0.32
CA LEU A 51 0.21 6.84 -1.69
C LEU A 51 0.18 8.22 -2.35
N SER A 52 1.08 8.39 -3.31
CA SER A 52 1.15 9.51 -4.25
C SER A 52 1.01 8.97 -5.67
N ALA A 53 -0.08 9.34 -6.34
CA ALA A 53 -0.42 8.90 -7.69
C ALA A 53 -1.26 9.99 -8.41
N GLY A 54 -1.37 9.93 -9.74
CA GLY A 54 -2.11 10.92 -10.52
C GLY A 54 -3.63 10.72 -10.48
N SER A 55 -4.10 9.52 -10.14
CA SER A 55 -5.52 9.20 -10.03
C SER A 55 -5.78 8.03 -9.08
N ARG A 56 -7.06 7.84 -8.72
CA ARG A 56 -7.53 6.66 -7.98
C ARG A 56 -7.18 5.35 -8.69
N ASP A 57 -7.39 5.29 -10.00
CA ASP A 57 -7.18 4.07 -10.77
C ASP A 57 -5.69 3.73 -10.84
N GLU A 58 -4.84 4.74 -11.01
CA GLU A 58 -3.38 4.56 -10.92
C GLU A 58 -2.98 4.07 -9.53
N ALA A 59 -3.52 4.65 -8.46
CA ALA A 59 -3.19 4.26 -7.09
C ALA A 59 -3.51 2.78 -6.80
N LEU A 60 -4.61 2.25 -7.33
CA LEU A 60 -5.00 0.85 -7.19
C LEU A 60 -4.17 -0.06 -8.11
N ALA A 61 -3.96 0.35 -9.36
CA ALA A 61 -3.20 -0.43 -10.35
C ALA A 61 -1.74 -0.65 -9.94
N LEU A 62 -1.19 0.19 -9.07
CA LEU A 62 0.13 -0.04 -8.47
C LEU A 62 0.25 -1.43 -7.83
N PHE A 63 -0.84 -2.00 -7.32
CA PHE A 63 -0.84 -3.28 -6.58
C PHE A 63 -1.20 -4.50 -7.43
N ASP A 64 -1.47 -4.34 -8.73
CA ASP A 64 -1.90 -5.46 -9.60
C ASP A 64 -0.89 -6.62 -9.62
N ASN A 65 0.40 -6.31 -9.42
CA ASN A 65 1.48 -7.28 -9.40
C ASN A 65 2.04 -7.54 -8.00
N ASP A 66 1.34 -7.11 -6.95
CA ASP A 66 1.75 -7.39 -5.58
C ASP A 66 1.76 -8.92 -5.35
N PRO A 67 2.84 -9.49 -4.78
CA PRO A 67 2.88 -10.90 -4.37
C PRO A 67 1.69 -11.35 -3.52
N TYR A 68 1.14 -10.47 -2.68
CA TYR A 68 -0.08 -10.76 -1.93
C TYR A 68 -1.33 -10.85 -2.83
N VAL A 69 -1.45 -9.98 -3.84
CA VAL A 69 -2.59 -9.98 -4.78
C VAL A 69 -2.53 -11.20 -5.68
N THR A 70 -1.35 -11.49 -6.23
CA THR A 70 -1.16 -12.65 -7.12
C THR A 70 -1.33 -13.99 -6.39
N ALA A 71 -1.04 -14.04 -5.10
CA ALA A 71 -1.33 -15.20 -4.24
C ALA A 71 -2.79 -15.26 -3.76
N GLY A 72 -3.59 -14.20 -3.94
CA GLY A 72 -4.99 -14.16 -3.50
C GLY A 72 -5.16 -14.02 -1.98
N VAL A 73 -4.15 -13.49 -1.27
CA VAL A 73 -4.14 -13.38 0.19
C VAL A 73 -4.44 -11.96 0.70
N VAL A 74 -4.66 -11.00 -0.21
CA VAL A 74 -5.07 -9.62 0.12
C VAL A 74 -6.06 -9.06 -0.91
N GLU A 75 -6.97 -8.21 -0.45
CA GLU A 75 -7.78 -7.32 -1.28
C GLU A 75 -7.50 -5.87 -0.92
N TYR A 76 -7.23 -5.02 -1.91
CA TYR A 76 -6.99 -3.60 -1.71
C TYR A 76 -8.26 -2.77 -1.89
N GLU A 77 -8.51 -1.87 -0.95
CA GLU A 77 -9.62 -0.91 -1.00
C GLU A 77 -9.10 0.53 -0.83
N LEU A 78 -9.68 1.47 -1.58
CA LEU A 78 -9.44 2.88 -1.36
C LEU A 78 -10.22 3.35 -0.13
N ALA A 79 -9.50 3.68 0.94
CA ALA A 79 -10.07 4.19 2.18
C ALA A 79 -10.35 5.70 2.10
N ALA A 80 -9.44 6.48 1.49
CA ALA A 80 -9.62 7.92 1.32
C ALA A 80 -8.81 8.50 0.16
N GLU A 81 -9.29 9.58 -0.42
CA GLU A 81 -8.56 10.47 -1.32
C GLU A 81 -8.50 11.87 -0.70
N PHE A 82 -7.34 12.51 -0.71
CA PHE A 82 -7.17 13.83 -0.12
C PHE A 82 -6.04 14.63 -0.75
N THR A 83 -6.14 15.95 -0.62
CA THR A 83 -5.08 16.91 -0.95
C THR A 83 -4.23 17.17 0.29
N ALA A 84 -2.93 16.91 0.22
CA ALA A 84 -2.02 17.17 1.33
C ALA A 84 -1.76 18.67 1.52
N GLY A 85 -2.50 19.30 2.45
CA GLY A 85 -2.36 20.73 2.75
C GLY A 85 -1.10 21.08 3.55
N ALA A 86 -0.90 20.44 4.70
CA ALA A 86 0.29 20.60 5.54
C ALA A 86 1.16 19.34 5.45
N LYS A 87 2.47 19.52 5.25
CA LYS A 87 3.44 18.43 5.05
C LYS A 87 4.62 18.59 6.01
N ALA A 88 5.11 17.46 6.52
CA ALA A 88 6.35 17.44 7.28
C ALA A 88 7.55 17.73 6.37
N PRO A 89 8.67 18.24 6.92
CA PRO A 89 9.91 18.39 6.17
C PRO A 89 10.33 17.08 5.48
N GLY A 90 10.68 17.14 4.20
CA GLY A 90 11.06 15.98 3.39
C GLY A 90 9.92 15.30 2.65
N LEU A 91 8.66 15.73 2.84
CA LEU A 91 7.50 15.21 2.11
C LEU A 91 6.95 16.18 1.06
N GLU A 92 7.66 17.29 0.78
CA GLU A 92 7.17 18.38 -0.05
C GLU A 92 6.83 17.95 -1.48
N SER A 93 7.49 16.91 -1.99
CA SER A 93 7.27 16.37 -3.34
C SER A 93 6.00 15.52 -3.50
N TYR A 94 5.37 15.07 -2.42
CA TYR A 94 4.16 14.23 -2.49
C TYR A 94 2.89 15.08 -2.62
N SER A 95 1.94 14.61 -3.44
CA SER A 95 0.67 15.30 -3.75
C SER A 95 -0.48 14.35 -4.01
#